data_AF-A0AA35RH89-F1
#
_entry.id   AF-A0AA35RH89-F1
#
_cell.length_a   1.000
_cell.length_b   1.000
_cell.length_c   1.000
_cell.angle_alpha   90.00
_cell.angle_beta   90.00
_cell.angle_gamma   90.00
#
_symmetry.space_group_name_H-M   'P 1'
#
loop_
_entity.id
_entity.type
_entity.pdbx_description
1 polymer ?
#
loop_
_entity_poly.entity_id
_entity_poly.type
_entity_poly.pdbx_seq_one_letter_code
_entity_poly.pdbx_strand_id
1 'polypeptide(L)'
;MLQRTVCAMMNTGDRCVIYVGLSQSGRIHGVKLDRKERDHLCADIDRMMKDGFNPCIQHNQYKILFVPVVPGSHLVLPETYVVQLELEAKVSRKTVYTIDKEVEEEKKQQYYRRCGKTNVEVSNKMNYSHHSDLTSS
;
A
#
# COMPACT_ATOMS: atom_id res chain seq x y z
N MET A 1 -2.90 -8.37 0.60
CA MET A 1 -4.04 -7.57 0.08
C MET A 1 -3.75 -6.05 0.07
N LEU A 2 -3.26 -5.47 1.18
CA LEU A 2 -2.92 -4.04 1.26
C LEU A 2 -1.85 -3.62 0.23
N GLN A 3 -0.76 -4.37 0.12
CA GLN A 3 0.33 -4.12 -0.83
C GLN A 3 -0.14 -3.97 -2.29
N ARG A 4 -1.03 -4.87 -2.76
CA ARG A 4 -1.64 -4.80 -4.10
C ARG A 4 -2.45 -3.50 -4.29
N THR A 5 -3.16 -3.07 -3.25
CA THR A 5 -3.96 -1.84 -3.28
C THR A 5 -3.07 -0.61 -3.32
N VAL A 6 -2.02 -0.57 -2.49
CA VAL A 6 -1.04 0.52 -2.50
C VAL A 6 -0.38 0.63 -3.89
N CYS A 7 0.08 -0.48 -4.46
CA CYS A 7 0.65 -0.50 -5.82
C CYS A 7 -0.34 0.07 -6.85
N ALA A 8 -1.57 -0.43 -6.86
CA ALA A 8 -2.62 0.04 -7.77
C ALA A 8 -2.90 1.54 -7.65
N MET A 9 -2.94 2.07 -6.43
CA MET A 9 -3.20 3.48 -6.15
C MET A 9 -2.01 4.37 -6.52
N MET A 10 -0.78 3.96 -6.21
CA MET A 10 0.44 4.70 -6.60
C MET A 10 0.58 4.82 -8.13
N ASN A 11 0.05 3.85 -8.88
CA ASN A 11 0.05 3.85 -10.34
C ASN A 11 -1.12 4.63 -10.98
N THR A 12 -1.99 5.27 -10.19
CA THR A 12 -3.02 6.17 -10.73
C THR A 12 -2.46 7.54 -11.14
N GLY A 13 -1.39 7.98 -10.48
CA GLY A 13 -0.87 9.34 -10.61
C GLY A 13 -1.63 10.37 -9.77
N ASP A 14 -2.62 9.97 -8.98
CA ASP A 14 -3.41 10.86 -8.13
C ASP A 14 -3.14 10.65 -6.63
N ARG A 15 -3.50 11.67 -5.84
CA ARG A 15 -3.57 11.52 -4.37
C ARG A 15 -4.69 10.55 -4.04
N CYS A 16 -4.38 9.52 -3.28
CA CYS A 16 -5.29 8.43 -2.96
C CYS A 16 -5.36 8.22 -1.45
N VAL A 17 -6.51 7.76 -0.96
CA VAL A 17 -6.70 7.45 0.47
C VAL A 17 -7.28 6.05 0.60
N ILE A 18 -6.63 5.21 1.40
CA ILE A 18 -7.11 3.87 1.76
C ILE A 18 -7.64 3.93 3.19
N TYR A 19 -8.90 3.55 3.39
CA TYR A 19 -9.53 3.47 4.69
C TYR A 19 -9.65 2.01 5.13
N VAL A 20 -9.19 1.70 6.34
CA VAL A 20 -9.30 0.39 6.98
C VAL A 20 -10.20 0.52 8.22
N GLY A 21 -11.07 -0.47 8.42
CA GLY A 21 -12.13 -0.40 9.45
C GLY A 21 -13.50 0.00 8.89
N LEU A 22 -13.69 -0.10 7.58
CA LEU A 22 -14.98 0.11 6.90
C LEU A 22 -15.48 -1.21 6.30
N SER A 23 -16.81 -1.39 6.27
CA SER A 23 -17.44 -2.43 5.45
C SER A 23 -17.37 -2.08 3.96
N GLN A 24 -17.68 -3.05 3.09
CA GLN A 24 -17.84 -2.79 1.65
C GLN A 24 -18.98 -1.81 1.34
N SER A 25 -19.97 -1.70 2.23
CA SER A 25 -21.07 -0.73 2.14
C SER A 25 -20.71 0.66 2.71
N GLY A 26 -19.48 0.85 3.20
CA GLY A 26 -19.02 2.12 3.78
C GLY A 26 -19.43 2.32 5.23
N ARG A 27 -19.95 1.29 5.92
CA ARG A 27 -20.28 1.37 7.34
C ARG A 27 -18.99 1.34 8.17
N ILE A 28 -18.86 2.28 9.11
CA ILE A 28 -17.73 2.35 10.03
C ILE A 28 -17.87 1.25 11.07
N HIS A 29 -16.89 0.34 11.09
CA HIS A 29 -16.70 -0.64 12.17
C HIS A 29 -15.54 -0.24 13.09
N GLY A 30 -14.52 0.40 12.52
CA GLY A 30 -13.25 0.66 13.17
C GLY A 30 -12.40 -0.60 13.35
N VAL A 31 -11.20 -0.39 13.85
CA VAL A 31 -10.25 -1.41 14.27
C VAL A 31 -9.89 -1.07 15.71
N LYS A 32 -10.00 -2.05 16.61
CA LYS A 32 -9.53 -1.90 17.99
C LYS A 32 -8.01 -1.99 17.97
N LEU A 33 -7.34 -0.93 18.41
CA LEU A 33 -5.89 -0.80 18.44
C LEU A 33 -5.50 -0.03 19.70
N ASP A 34 -4.84 -0.72 20.63
CA ASP A 34 -4.16 -0.06 21.73
C ASP A 34 -2.93 0.73 21.22
N ARG A 35 -2.28 1.49 22.10
CA ARG A 35 -1.10 2.28 21.72
C ARG A 35 0.00 1.43 21.07
N LYS A 36 0.28 0.25 21.62
CA LYS A 36 1.35 -0.64 21.16
C LYS A 36 1.01 -1.25 19.80
N GLU A 37 -0.25 -1.63 19.60
CA GLU A 37 -0.75 -2.15 18.32
C GLU A 37 -0.69 -1.10 17.21
N ARG A 38 -0.98 0.18 17.52
CA ARG A 38 -0.79 1.27 16.54
C ARG A 38 0.68 1.43 16.15
N ASP A 39 1.58 1.40 17.12
CA ASP A 39 3.02 1.54 16.87
C ASP A 39 3.54 0.36 16.02
N HIS A 40 3.09 -0.85 16.30
CA HIS A 40 3.38 -2.03 15.48
C HIS A 40 2.82 -1.90 14.06
N LEU A 41 1.57 -1.45 13.90
CA LEU A 41 0.96 -1.26 12.59
C LEU A 41 1.74 -0.24 11.75
N CYS A 42 2.19 0.86 12.37
CA CYS A 42 3.06 1.84 11.70
C CYS A 42 4.36 1.19 11.21
N ALA A 43 5.04 0.45 12.08
CA ALA A 43 6.29 -0.24 11.73
C ALA A 43 6.10 -1.26 10.60
N ASP A 44 5.00 -2.02 10.62
CA ASP A 44 4.68 -3.02 9.60
C ASP A 44 4.37 -2.35 8.25
N ILE A 45 3.62 -1.25 8.24
CA ILE A 45 3.36 -0.47 7.02
C ILE A 45 4.66 0.14 6.51
N ASP A 46 5.49 0.75 7.36
CA ASP A 46 6.77 1.34 6.96
C ASP A 46 7.70 0.29 6.34
N ARG A 47 7.78 -0.89 6.96
CA ARG A 47 8.53 -2.02 6.42
C ARG A 47 7.98 -2.47 5.07
N MET A 48 6.65 -2.58 4.93
CA MET A 48 6.00 -2.91 3.65
C MET A 48 6.34 -1.87 2.57
N MET A 49 6.29 -0.56 2.88
CA MET A 49 6.61 0.51 1.94
C MET A 49 8.07 0.47 1.47
N LYS A 50 8.98 0.13 2.38
CA LYS A 50 10.42 0.03 2.12
C LYS A 50 10.80 -1.23 1.33
N ASP A 51 10.25 -2.37 1.72
CA ASP A 51 10.75 -3.68 1.28
C ASP A 51 9.82 -4.39 0.28
N GLY A 52 8.57 -3.95 0.17
CA GLY A 52 7.53 -4.59 -0.62
C GLY A 52 7.35 -4.02 -2.02
N PHE A 53 8.09 -2.97 -2.40
CA PHE A 53 7.87 -2.28 -3.67
C PHE A 53 9.18 -1.98 -4.41
N ASN A 54 9.09 -1.96 -5.74
CA ASN A 54 10.15 -1.48 -6.63
C ASN A 54 9.58 -0.40 -7.58
N PRO A 55 10.10 0.84 -7.57
CA PRO A 55 10.97 1.39 -6.54
C PRO A 55 10.25 1.41 -5.17
N CYS A 56 11.02 1.47 -4.09
CA CYS A 56 10.45 1.55 -2.74
C CYS A 56 9.71 2.88 -2.53
N ILE A 57 8.63 2.83 -1.74
CA ILE A 57 7.79 4.00 -1.46
C ILE A 57 8.41 4.76 -0.28
N GLN A 58 8.77 6.02 -0.53
CA GLN A 58 9.43 6.87 0.47
C GLN A 58 8.44 7.41 1.51
N HIS A 59 8.93 7.73 2.71
CA HIS A 59 8.10 8.23 3.81
C HIS A 59 7.37 9.54 3.49
N ASN A 60 7.90 10.37 2.59
CA ASN A 60 7.22 11.59 2.13
C ASN A 60 6.09 11.32 1.12
N GLN A 61 5.89 10.06 0.69
CA GLN A 61 4.86 9.67 -0.28
C GLN A 61 3.62 9.06 0.39
N TYR A 62 3.61 8.92 1.72
CA TYR A 62 2.44 8.42 2.43
C TYR A 62 2.32 8.98 3.84
N LYS A 63 1.13 8.88 4.42
CA LYS A 63 0.85 9.20 5.82
C LYS A 63 -0.11 8.18 6.41
N ILE A 64 0.13 7.80 7.67
CA ILE A 64 -0.74 6.90 8.44
C ILE A 64 -1.44 7.75 9.50
N LEU A 65 -2.77 7.78 9.48
CA LEU A 65 -3.59 8.51 10.43
C LEU A 65 -4.55 7.54 11.13
N PHE A 66 -4.70 7.71 12.43
CA PHE A 66 -5.65 6.94 13.25
C PHE A 66 -6.81 7.87 13.63
N VAL A 67 -7.93 7.75 12.92
CA VAL A 67 -9.11 8.59 13.13
C VAL A 67 -10.01 7.90 14.16
N PRO A 68 -10.25 8.48 15.36
CA PRO A 68 -11.05 7.84 16.39
C PRO A 68 -12.49 7.66 15.94
N VAL A 69 -13.07 6.50 16.23
CA VAL A 69 -14.48 6.22 15.94
C VAL A 69 -15.33 6.73 17.10
N VAL A 70 -16.20 7.69 16.80
CA VAL A 70 -17.16 8.25 17.75
C VAL A 70 -18.56 7.74 17.38
N PRO A 71 -19.19 6.88 18.21
CA PRO A 71 -20.59 6.54 18.05
C PRO A 71 -21.49 7.79 18.18
N GLY A 72 -22.65 7.75 17.52
CA GLY A 72 -23.66 8.82 17.66
C GLY A 72 -24.32 8.86 19.03
N SER A 73 -24.26 7.78 19.81
CA SER A 73 -24.50 7.82 21.24
C SER A 73 -23.21 8.31 21.92
N HIS A 74 -23.28 9.20 22.89
CA HIS A 74 -22.14 9.81 23.61
C HIS A 74 -21.18 8.81 24.33
N LEU A 75 -21.24 7.53 24.00
CA LEU A 75 -20.31 6.48 24.39
C LEU A 75 -19.06 6.59 23.52
N VAL A 76 -17.93 6.99 24.11
CA VAL A 76 -16.63 6.87 23.43
C VAL A 76 -16.29 5.38 23.34
N LEU A 77 -15.97 4.89 22.13
CA LEU A 77 -15.35 3.58 21.99
C LEU A 77 -13.85 3.73 22.25
N PRO A 78 -13.33 3.29 23.40
CA PRO A 78 -11.90 3.37 23.65
C PRO A 78 -11.16 2.59 22.57
N GLU A 79 -10.03 3.17 22.14
CA GLU A 79 -9.05 2.49 21.30
C GLU A 79 -9.60 1.97 19.95
N THR A 80 -10.71 2.54 19.46
CA THR A 80 -11.29 2.13 18.17
C THR A 80 -11.06 3.21 17.12
N TYR A 81 -10.41 2.85 16.02
CA TYR A 81 -9.99 3.79 14.99
C TYR A 81 -10.35 3.33 13.58
N VAL A 82 -10.59 4.29 12.67
CA VAL A 82 -10.41 4.07 11.23
C VAL A 82 -8.96 4.40 10.92
N VAL A 83 -8.25 3.46 10.29
CA VAL A 83 -6.88 3.72 9.83
C VAL A 83 -6.96 4.30 8.43
N GLN A 84 -6.40 5.48 8.27
CA GLN A 84 -6.34 6.21 7.01
C GLN A 84 -4.89 6.21 6.51
N LEU A 85 -4.67 5.58 5.36
CA LEU A 85 -3.39 5.58 4.66
C LEU A 85 -3.50 6.50 3.44
N GLU A 86 -2.93 7.69 3.55
CA GLU A 86 -2.84 8.66 2.45
C GLU A 86 -1.63 8.34 1.58
N LEU A 87 -1.77 8.42 0.27
CA LEU A 87 -0.75 8.11 -0.74
C LEU A 87 -0.60 9.29 -1.71
N GLU A 88 0.64 9.71 -1.97
CA GLU A 88 1.00 10.85 -2.81
C GLU A 88 1.76 10.38 -4.07
N ALA A 89 1.04 9.79 -5.03
CA ALA A 89 1.60 9.26 -6.27
C ALA A 89 2.36 10.30 -7.11
N LYS A 90 1.90 11.56 -7.08
CA LYS A 90 2.44 12.68 -7.87
C LYS A 90 3.91 13.00 -7.55
N VAL A 91 4.38 12.65 -6.36
CA VAL A 91 5.74 12.96 -5.89
C VAL A 91 6.81 12.21 -6.69
N SER A 92 6.52 10.99 -7.15
CA SER A 92 7.53 10.13 -7.79
C SER A 92 7.40 10.08 -9.31
N ARG A 93 6.18 10.11 -9.88
CA ARG A 93 5.88 9.83 -11.31
C ARG A 93 6.45 8.51 -11.85
N LYS A 94 7.07 7.66 -11.01
CA LYS A 94 7.56 6.33 -11.39
C LYS A 94 6.47 5.30 -11.26
N THR A 95 6.45 4.35 -12.18
CA THR A 95 5.65 3.13 -12.05
C THR A 95 6.14 2.29 -10.88
N VAL A 96 5.23 1.84 -10.03
CA VAL A 96 5.50 1.03 -8.83
C VAL A 96 5.04 -0.42 -9.06
N TYR A 97 5.90 -1.37 -8.70
CA TYR A 97 5.63 -2.81 -8.74
C TYR A 97 5.68 -3.39 -7.32
N THR A 98 4.91 -4.44 -7.03
CA THR A 98 5.08 -5.22 -5.79
C THR A 98 6.20 -6.24 -5.96
N ILE A 99 6.95 -6.50 -4.90
CA ILE A 99 7.98 -7.55 -4.85
C ILE A 99 7.40 -8.73 -4.05
N ASP A 100 7.35 -9.90 -4.66
CA ASP A 100 7.10 -11.15 -3.95
C ASP A 100 8.43 -11.77 -3.52
N LYS A 101 8.53 -12.14 -2.24
CA LYS A 101 9.74 -12.72 -1.63
C LYS A 101 9.61 -14.22 -1.38
N GLU A 102 8.44 -14.82 -1.64
CA GLU A 102 8.17 -16.22 -1.29
C GLU A 102 8.70 -17.24 -2.33
N VAL A 103 9.27 -16.79 -3.45
CA VAL A 103 9.85 -17.69 -4.45
C VAL A 103 11.38 -17.52 -4.44
N GLU A 104 12.08 -18.51 -3.87
CA GLU A 104 13.55 -18.51 -3.70
C GLU A 104 14.34 -18.42 -5.01
N GLU A 105 13.72 -18.66 -6.17
CA GLU A 105 14.45 -18.73 -7.44
C GLU A 105 14.24 -17.53 -8.38
N GLU A 106 13.18 -16.71 -8.23
CA GLU A 106 13.01 -15.49 -9.03
C GLU A 106 12.21 -14.42 -8.26
N LYS A 107 12.79 -13.22 -8.07
CA LYS A 107 12.07 -12.04 -7.56
C LYS A 107 10.97 -11.65 -8.55
N LYS A 108 9.78 -12.21 -8.39
CA LYS A 108 8.64 -11.88 -9.25
C LYS A 108 8.12 -10.49 -8.88
N GLN A 109 8.14 -9.60 -9.87
CA GLN A 109 7.53 -8.28 -9.76
C GLN A 109 6.14 -8.30 -10.40
N GLN A 110 5.16 -7.72 -9.72
CA GLN A 110 3.80 -7.61 -10.24
C GLN A 110 3.37 -6.15 -10.31
N TYR A 111 2.71 -5.81 -11.41
CA TYR A 111 2.10 -4.51 -11.59
C TYR A 111 0.60 -4.58 -11.33
N TYR A 112 0.10 -3.61 -10.57
CA TYR A 112 -1.33 -3.43 -10.34
C TYR A 112 -1.76 -2.05 -10.80
N ARG A 113 -2.96 -1.97 -11.37
CA ARG A 113 -3.64 -0.72 -11.71
C ARG A 113 -5.04 -0.70 -11.13
N ARG A 114 -5.48 0.48 -10.69
CA ARG A 114 -6.87 0.71 -10.29
C ARG A 114 -7.76 0.81 -11.54
N CYS A 115 -8.80 -0.02 -11.63
CA CYS A 115 -9.84 0.04 -12.66
C CYS A 115 -11.20 0.19 -11.97
N GLY A 116 -11.73 1.41 -11.90
CA GLY A 116 -12.94 1.71 -11.13
C GLY A 116 -12.77 1.36 -9.64
N LYS A 117 -13.57 0.38 -9.16
CA LYS A 117 -13.54 -0.07 -7.75
C LYS A 117 -12.63 -1.27 -7.50
N THR A 118 -11.98 -1.84 -8.51
CA THR A 118 -11.15 -3.04 -8.39
C THR A 118 -9.67 -2.76 -8.69
N ASN A 119 -8.80 -3.59 -8.13
CA ASN A 119 -7.37 -3.59 -8.45
C ASN A 119 -7.11 -4.76 -9.39
N VAL A 120 -6.59 -4.47 -10.59
CA VAL A 120 -6.34 -5.47 -11.62
C VAL A 120 -4.83 -5.72 -11.68
N GLU A 121 -4.43 -6.98 -11.59
CA GLU A 121 -3.06 -7.39 -11.93
C GLU A 121 -2.91 -7.30 -13.44
N VAL A 122 -1.89 -6.57 -13.90
CA VAL A 122 -1.53 -6.61 -15.32
C VAL A 122 -0.28 -7.46 -15.40
N SER A 123 -0.44 -8.67 -15.91
CA SER A 123 0.65 -9.60 -16.17
C SER A 123 1.53 -9.02 -17.28
N ASN A 124 2.60 -8.34 -16.91
CA ASN A 124 3.69 -8.06 -17.83
C ASN A 124 4.41 -9.39 -18.10
N LYS A 125 4.22 -9.96 -19.29
CA LYS A 125 5.22 -10.85 -19.90
C LYS A 125 6.42 -9.99 -20.30
N MET A 126 7.20 -9.49 -19.34
CA MET A 126 8.50 -8.90 -19.61
C MET A 126 9.55 -9.87 -19.09
N ASN A 127 9.94 -10.79 -19.98
CA ASN A 127 11.19 -11.52 -19.85
C ASN A 127 12.31 -10.49 -19.90
N TYR A 128 12.98 -10.24 -18.78
CA TYR A 128 14.25 -9.54 -18.80
C TYR A 128 15.29 -10.51 -19.35
N SER A 129 15.56 -10.45 -20.65
CA SER A 129 16.79 -11.02 -21.20
C SER A 129 17.96 -10.16 -20.71
N HIS A 130 18.84 -10.77 -19.92
CA HIS A 130 20.19 -10.24 -19.71
C HIS A 130 20.91 -10.24 -21.06
N HIS A 131 20.92 -9.10 -21.76
CA HIS A 131 22.03 -8.80 -22.65
C HIS A 131 23.09 -8.09 -21.81
N SER A 132 24.08 -8.86 -21.39
CA SER A 132 25.39 -8.36 -21.01
C SER A 132 26.02 -7.74 -22.26
N ASP A 133 25.99 -6.41 -22.36
CA ASP A 133 26.85 -5.69 -23.28
C ASP A 133 28.28 -5.73 -22.72
N LEU A 134 29.02 -6.74 -23.17
CA LEU A 134 30.46 -6.72 -23.28
C LEU A 134 30.83 -5.60 -24.27
N THR A 135 31.17 -4.42 -23.76
CA THR A 135 32.01 -3.49 -24.52
C THR A 135 33.44 -3.68 -24.06
N SER A 136 34.15 -4.56 -24.77
CA SER A 136 35.60 -4.51 -24.90
C SER A 136 35.97 -3.28 -25.72
N SER A 137 36.82 -2.41 -25.18
CA SER A 137 37.77 -1.56 -25.90
C SER A 137 38.79 -1.02 -24.91
#